data_AF-A0A3M0Y939-F1
#
_entry.id   AF-A0A3M0Y939-F1
#
_cell.length_a   1.000
_cell.length_b   1.000
_cell.length_c   1.000
_cell.angle_alpha   90.00
_cell.angle_beta   90.00
_cell.angle_gamma   90.00
#
_symmetry.space_group_name_H-M   'P 1'
#
loop_
_entity.id
_entity.type
_entity.pdbx_description
1 polymer ?
#
loop_
_entity_poly.entity_id
_entity_poly.type
_entity_poly.pdbx_seq_one_letter_code
_entity_poly.pdbx_strand_id
1 'polypeptide(L)'
;MDRNFAILELKYGNIYGGYPNFFAIAEVALLVFEPHSKKIFIESFINKTDIDYVSVWSKTDELGHTIERVREVVNMRTGRRRPFLEDFRLDERALRYNFKKLRPTQGRVKKFLLNNFRKYGVRTIITFDGRRDIFLCERTGVNFGRMHIIDLQKELNRETDYLFSLNKLSKIINFRIDGSYLRSNNLEYWLHPIAAKQLRPMSAPYDAARLLMVHNEYREHHDDFMMKAALLLNKLQMAKEKHAPAPGQTKKSEEQE
;
A
#
# COMPACT_ATOMS: atom_id res chain seq x y z
N MET A 1 -11.64 4.80 -26.57
CA MET A 1 -10.48 5.56 -26.06
C MET A 1 -10.36 5.27 -24.58
N ASP A 2 -9.33 4.53 -24.18
CA ASP A 2 -9.09 4.21 -22.78
C ASP A 2 -8.75 5.49 -22.03
N ARG A 3 -9.56 5.79 -21.01
CA ARG A 3 -9.38 6.99 -20.19
C ARG A 3 -8.21 6.79 -19.25
N ASN A 4 -7.51 7.89 -18.95
CA ASN A 4 -6.49 7.92 -17.90
C ASN A 4 -7.08 7.35 -16.59
N PHE A 5 -6.32 6.49 -15.94
CA PHE A 5 -6.63 5.99 -14.61
C PHE A 5 -5.53 6.39 -13.63
N ALA A 6 -5.88 6.39 -12.35
CA ALA A 6 -4.92 6.65 -11.29
C ALA A 6 -4.87 5.50 -10.30
N ILE A 7 -3.67 5.14 -9.87
CA ILE A 7 -3.45 4.34 -8.67
C ILE A 7 -3.45 5.30 -7.47
N LEU A 8 -4.33 5.07 -6.51
CA LEU A 8 -4.37 5.81 -5.25
C LEU A 8 -3.82 4.92 -4.14
N GLU A 9 -2.79 5.40 -3.44
CA GLU A 9 -2.20 4.66 -2.35
C GLU A 9 -1.79 5.57 -1.18
N LEU A 10 -2.04 5.13 0.05
CA LEU A 10 -1.75 5.92 1.25
C LEU A 10 -0.76 5.22 2.18
N LYS A 11 0.00 6.02 2.93
CA LYS A 11 0.60 5.60 4.20
C LYS A 11 -0.15 6.27 5.33
N TYR A 12 -0.61 5.46 6.28
CA TYR A 12 -1.32 5.93 7.45
C TYR A 12 -1.16 4.95 8.60
N GLY A 13 -1.49 5.42 9.79
CA GLY A 13 -1.55 4.57 10.97
C GLY A 13 -2.20 5.28 12.14
N ASN A 14 -2.44 4.56 13.23
CA ASN A 14 -3.03 5.17 14.41
C ASN A 14 -2.07 6.19 15.02
N ILE A 15 -2.59 7.26 15.62
CA ILE A 15 -1.76 8.11 16.49
C ILE A 15 -1.19 7.23 17.61
N TYR A 16 0.12 7.31 17.84
CA TYR A 16 0.76 6.49 18.86
C TYR A 16 0.25 6.84 20.25
N GLY A 17 -0.24 5.85 20.98
CA GLY A 17 -0.91 6.01 22.28
C GLY A 17 -2.33 6.56 22.21
N GLY A 18 -2.93 6.69 21.02
CA GLY A 18 -4.32 7.11 20.84
C GLY A 18 -5.33 5.99 20.67
N TYR A 19 -6.60 6.37 20.48
CA TYR A 19 -7.70 5.42 20.32
C TYR A 19 -7.57 4.58 19.04
N PRO A 20 -7.98 3.31 19.09
CA PRO A 20 -8.22 2.52 17.89
C PRO A 20 -9.18 3.26 16.94
N ASN A 21 -8.92 3.20 15.63
CA ASN A 21 -9.70 3.83 14.55
C ASN A 21 -9.45 5.31 14.28
N PHE A 22 -8.53 5.96 15.02
CA PHE A 22 -8.09 7.30 14.66
C PHE A 22 -6.77 7.27 13.88
N PHE A 23 -6.87 7.36 12.56
CA PHE A 23 -5.73 7.31 11.66
C PHE A 23 -5.20 8.70 11.31
N ALA A 24 -3.87 8.84 11.33
CA ALA A 24 -3.16 9.93 10.71
C ALA A 24 -2.67 9.49 9.32
N ILE A 25 -3.08 10.22 8.29
CA ILE A 25 -2.52 10.07 6.93
C ILE A 25 -1.11 10.69 6.94
N ALA A 26 -0.09 9.86 6.74
CA ALA A 26 1.31 10.26 6.68
C ALA A 26 1.72 10.62 5.25
N GLU A 27 1.26 9.84 4.26
CA GLU A 27 1.58 10.05 2.85
C GLU A 27 0.37 9.69 1.98
N VAL A 28 0.19 10.40 0.86
CA VAL A 28 -0.76 10.07 -0.19
C VAL A 28 0.00 10.09 -1.51
N ALA A 29 -0.13 9.04 -2.31
CA ALA A 29 0.37 9.00 -3.67
C ALA A 29 -0.79 8.85 -4.64
N LEU A 30 -0.71 9.61 -5.73
CA LEU A 30 -1.55 9.45 -6.89
C LEU A 30 -0.64 9.25 -8.10
N LEU A 31 -0.58 8.01 -8.58
CA LEU A 31 0.14 7.66 -9.79
C LEU A 31 -0.85 7.59 -10.94
N VAL A 32 -0.74 8.51 -11.90
CA VAL A 32 -1.59 8.55 -13.10
C VAL A 32 -0.87 7.85 -14.24
N PHE A 33 -1.59 6.96 -14.92
CA PHE A 33 -1.13 6.31 -16.13
C PHE A 33 -2.00 6.73 -17.32
N GLU A 34 -1.34 7.10 -18.42
CA GLU A 34 -1.98 7.37 -19.71
C GLU A 34 -1.80 6.16 -20.63
N PRO A 35 -2.85 5.32 -20.85
CA PRO A 35 -2.69 4.08 -21.60
C PRO A 35 -2.19 4.26 -23.04
N HIS A 36 -2.57 5.36 -23.70
CA HIS A 36 -2.20 5.62 -25.09
C HIS A 36 -0.72 6.01 -25.24
N SER A 37 -0.23 6.92 -24.40
CA SER A 37 1.14 7.43 -24.46
C SER A 37 2.11 6.62 -23.59
N LYS A 38 1.58 5.68 -22.79
CA LYS A 38 2.27 4.89 -21.76
C LYS A 38 3.06 5.78 -20.77
N LYS A 39 2.63 7.04 -20.60
CA LYS A 39 3.24 8.00 -19.67
C LYS A 39 2.76 7.76 -18.25
N ILE A 40 3.69 7.93 -17.31
CA ILE A 40 3.43 7.86 -15.87
C ILE A 40 3.68 9.24 -15.25
N PHE A 41 2.71 9.69 -14.46
CA PHE A 41 2.85 10.87 -13.61
C PHE A 41 2.70 10.47 -12.15
N ILE A 42 3.60 10.95 -11.30
CA ILE A 42 3.56 10.67 -9.86
C ILE A 42 3.40 11.98 -9.12
N GLU A 43 2.27 12.11 -8.45
CA GLU A 43 1.97 13.18 -7.52
C GLU A 43 1.95 12.61 -6.11
N SER A 44 2.63 13.26 -5.17
CA SER A 44 2.68 12.82 -3.78
C SER A 44 2.44 13.96 -2.81
N PHE A 45 1.79 13.64 -1.69
CA PHE A 45 1.59 14.52 -0.56
C PHE A 45 2.18 13.87 0.69
N ILE A 46 3.13 14.55 1.32
CA ILE A 46 3.73 14.13 2.59
C ILE A 46 3.19 15.03 3.69
N ASN A 47 2.58 14.43 4.71
CA ASN A 47 2.13 15.15 5.89
C ASN A 47 3.31 15.41 6.82
N LYS A 48 3.71 16.68 6.99
CA LYS A 48 4.81 17.09 7.89
C LYS A 48 4.33 17.59 9.26
N THR A 49 3.12 17.21 9.67
CA THR A 49 2.59 17.53 10.99
C THR A 49 3.40 16.81 12.07
N ASP A 50 3.77 17.51 13.13
CA ASP A 50 4.58 16.96 14.21
C ASP A 50 3.74 16.11 15.16
N ILE A 51 3.50 14.87 14.74
CA ILE A 51 2.74 13.82 15.42
C ILE A 51 3.40 12.47 15.11
N ASP A 52 3.39 11.61 16.12
CA ASP A 52 3.85 10.24 16.03
C ASP A 52 2.68 9.32 15.67
N TYR A 53 2.88 8.48 14.65
CA TYR A 53 1.92 7.45 14.25
C TYR A 53 2.57 6.07 14.26
N VAL A 54 1.74 5.04 14.39
CA VAL A 54 2.16 3.65 14.33
C VAL A 54 2.23 3.22 12.87
N SER A 55 3.44 3.04 12.36
CA SER A 55 3.70 2.42 11.06
C SER A 55 3.76 0.91 11.22
N VAL A 56 3.09 0.18 10.34
CA VAL A 56 3.10 -1.28 10.30
C VAL A 56 3.58 -1.74 8.94
N TRP A 57 4.62 -2.56 8.93
CA TRP A 57 5.14 -3.14 7.70
C TRP A 57 5.44 -4.64 7.88
N SER A 58 5.49 -5.36 6.77
CA SER A 58 5.69 -6.81 6.77
C SER A 58 7.12 -7.13 6.36
N LYS A 59 7.86 -7.83 7.22
CA LYS A 59 9.10 -8.50 6.84
C LYS A 59 8.73 -9.77 6.07
N THR A 60 9.32 -9.95 4.90
CA THR A 60 8.98 -11.06 4.02
C THR A 60 10.17 -11.90 3.64
N ASP A 61 9.91 -13.16 3.30
CA ASP A 61 10.88 -14.07 2.69
C ASP A 61 11.09 -13.79 1.20
N GLU A 62 11.87 -14.65 0.54
CA GLU A 62 12.18 -14.55 -0.89
C GLU A 62 10.95 -14.71 -1.79
N LEU A 63 9.92 -15.45 -1.33
CA LEU A 63 8.65 -15.67 -2.01
C LEU A 63 7.62 -14.55 -1.74
N GLY A 64 7.98 -13.56 -0.91
CA GLY A 64 7.07 -12.48 -0.51
C GLY A 64 6.05 -12.91 0.56
N HIS A 65 6.23 -14.07 1.18
CA HIS A 65 5.45 -14.49 2.34
C HIS A 65 5.83 -13.67 3.57
N THR A 66 4.85 -13.31 4.38
CA THR A 66 5.08 -12.51 5.59
C THR A 66 5.61 -13.40 6.72
N ILE A 67 6.83 -13.14 7.16
CA ILE A 67 7.46 -13.79 8.31
C ILE A 67 7.01 -13.11 9.59
N GLU A 68 7.03 -11.77 9.58
CA GLU A 68 6.78 -10.95 10.76
C GLU A 68 6.10 -9.64 10.37
N ARG A 69 5.20 -9.16 11.23
CA ARG A 69 4.65 -7.80 11.14
C ARG A 69 5.34 -6.91 12.16
N VAL A 70 6.18 -6.01 11.67
CA VAL A 70 6.92 -5.07 12.51
C VAL A 70 6.06 -3.81 12.72
N ARG A 71 5.97 -3.38 13.98
CA ARG A 71 5.34 -2.12 14.36
C ARG A 71 6.42 -1.16 14.85
N GLU A 72 6.42 0.04 14.30
CA GLU A 72 7.32 1.11 14.72
C GLU A 72 6.53 2.41 14.86
N VAL A 73 7.06 3.32 15.67
CA VAL A 73 6.48 4.65 15.83
C VAL A 73 7.31 5.62 15.01
N VAL A 74 6.65 6.34 14.12
CA VAL A 74 7.28 7.28 13.21
C VAL A 74 6.73 8.67 13.43
N ASN A 75 7.63 9.64 13.64
CA ASN A 75 7.25 11.04 13.66
C ASN A 75 7.09 11.56 12.22
N MET A 76 5.90 12.04 11.86
CA MET A 76 5.61 12.45 10.48
C MET A 76 6.42 13.68 10.01
N ARG A 77 6.85 14.56 10.92
CA ARG A 77 7.66 15.73 10.58
C ARG A 77 9.12 15.39 10.32
N THR A 78 9.71 14.63 11.24
CA THR A 78 11.16 14.39 11.28
C THR A 78 11.57 13.06 10.64
N GLY A 79 10.64 12.13 10.45
CA GLY A 79 10.92 10.77 10.01
C GLY A 79 11.63 9.90 11.06
N ARG A 80 11.81 10.41 12.29
CA ARG A 80 12.43 9.66 13.39
C ARG A 80 11.59 8.44 13.71
N ARG A 81 12.27 7.29 13.86
CA ARG A 81 11.67 6.00 14.16
C ARG A 81 12.05 5.57 15.57
N ARG A 82 11.11 4.97 16.29
CA ARG A 82 11.36 4.36 17.60
C ARG A 82 10.53 3.08 17.77
N PRO A 83 10.93 2.18 18.69
CA PRO A 83 10.14 0.99 19.00
C PRO A 83 8.71 1.33 19.40
N PHE A 84 7.77 0.48 19.00
CA PHE A 84 6.38 0.55 19.46
C PHE A 84 6.27 -0.08 20.86
N LEU A 85 5.80 0.69 21.84
CA LEU A 85 5.48 0.19 23.17
C LEU A 85 3.97 0.01 23.28
N GLU A 86 3.52 -1.20 23.57
CA GLU A 86 2.10 -1.57 23.52
C GLU A 86 1.28 -0.89 24.62
N ASP A 87 1.88 -0.65 25.78
CA ASP A 87 1.24 -0.04 26.95
C ASP A 87 1.28 1.48 26.94
N PHE A 88 1.97 2.11 25.98
CA PHE A 88 2.03 3.56 25.89
C PHE A 88 0.65 4.13 25.54
N ARG A 89 0.17 5.08 26.35
CA ARG A 89 -1.08 5.80 26.14
C ARG A 89 -0.84 7.29 26.30
N LEU A 90 -1.43 8.07 25.40
CA LEU A 90 -1.47 9.51 25.52
C LEU A 90 -2.57 9.91 26.49
N ASP A 91 -2.32 10.95 27.27
CA ASP A 91 -3.38 11.59 28.02
C ASP A 91 -4.38 12.31 27.10
N GLU A 92 -5.55 12.63 27.64
CA GLU A 92 -6.64 13.22 26.86
C GLU A 92 -6.26 14.60 26.29
N ARG A 93 -5.43 15.35 27.01
CA ARG A 93 -4.97 16.69 26.60
C ARG A 93 -4.07 16.60 25.38
N ALA A 94 -3.12 15.67 25.37
CA ALA A 94 -2.21 15.38 24.28
C ALA A 94 -2.98 14.84 23.06
N LEU A 95 -4.00 14.00 23.28
CA LEU A 95 -4.88 13.54 22.21
C LEU A 95 -5.63 14.69 21.56
N ARG A 96 -6.31 15.52 22.35
CA ARG A 96 -7.02 16.71 21.84
C ARG A 96 -6.08 17.65 21.08
N TYR A 97 -4.86 17.83 21.58
CA TYR A 97 -3.83 18.63 20.92
C TYR A 97 -3.40 18.04 19.58
N ASN A 98 -3.11 16.74 19.52
CA ASN A 98 -2.74 16.04 18.29
C ASN A 98 -3.88 16.05 17.26
N PHE A 99 -5.14 15.92 17.70
CA PHE A 99 -6.29 16.06 16.81
C PHE A 99 -6.39 17.46 16.22
N LYS A 100 -6.22 18.50 17.03
CA LYS A 100 -6.22 19.89 16.54
C LYS A 100 -5.12 20.13 15.50
N LYS A 101 -3.93 19.55 15.71
CA LYS A 101 -2.81 19.60 14.76
C LYS A 101 -3.11 18.91 13.41
N LEU A 102 -3.93 17.86 13.38
CA LEU A 102 -4.26 17.14 12.14
C LEU A 102 -5.36 17.77 11.30
N ARG A 103 -6.25 18.56 11.91
CA ARG A 103 -7.38 19.19 11.19
C ARG A 103 -6.95 19.94 9.92
N PRO A 104 -5.90 20.78 9.92
CA PRO A 104 -5.45 21.47 8.71
C PRO A 104 -4.97 20.52 7.60
N THR A 105 -4.44 19.34 7.95
CA THR A 105 -3.98 18.35 6.98
C THR A 105 -5.14 17.82 6.14
N GLN A 106 -6.34 17.67 6.70
CA GLN A 106 -7.51 17.17 5.96
C GLN A 106 -7.82 18.04 4.74
N GLY A 107 -7.88 19.38 4.91
CA GLY A 107 -8.09 20.30 3.80
C GLY A 107 -6.99 20.25 2.73
N ARG A 108 -5.74 19.99 3.14
CA ARG A 108 -4.59 19.85 2.22
C ARG A 108 -4.68 18.56 1.40
N VAL A 109 -5.01 17.42 2.03
CA VAL A 109 -5.22 16.14 1.34
C VAL A 109 -6.37 16.26 0.33
N LYS A 110 -7.50 16.84 0.75
CA LYS A 110 -8.63 17.11 -0.15
C LYS A 110 -8.21 17.94 -1.36
N LYS A 111 -7.51 19.07 -1.13
CA LYS A 111 -7.04 19.95 -2.22
C LYS A 111 -6.08 19.22 -3.16
N PHE A 112 -5.15 18.44 -2.61
CA PHE A 112 -4.21 17.63 -3.39
C PHE A 112 -4.93 16.68 -4.34
N LEU A 113 -5.89 15.88 -3.81
CA LEU A 113 -6.63 14.91 -4.61
C LEU A 113 -7.48 15.60 -5.69
N LEU A 114 -8.30 16.58 -5.32
CA LEU A 114 -9.20 17.26 -6.27
C LEU A 114 -8.44 18.00 -7.38
N ASN A 115 -7.31 18.64 -7.05
CA ASN A 115 -6.48 19.31 -8.04
C ASN A 115 -5.92 18.32 -9.06
N ASN A 116 -5.42 17.18 -8.59
CA ASN A 116 -4.82 16.17 -9.47
C ASN A 116 -5.87 15.41 -10.29
N PHE A 117 -7.02 15.08 -9.71
CA PHE A 117 -8.13 14.50 -10.48
C PHE A 117 -8.56 15.41 -11.62
N ARG A 118 -8.65 16.72 -11.39
CA ARG A 118 -8.94 17.70 -12.43
C ARG A 118 -7.82 17.84 -13.44
N LYS A 119 -6.56 17.97 -12.98
CA LYS A 119 -5.36 18.15 -13.83
C LYS A 119 -5.23 17.04 -14.86
N TYR A 120 -5.49 15.80 -14.46
CA TYR A 120 -5.28 14.61 -15.29
C TYR A 120 -6.56 14.00 -15.86
N GLY A 121 -7.73 14.60 -15.59
CA GLY A 121 -9.02 14.08 -16.05
C GLY A 121 -9.37 12.70 -15.49
N VAL A 122 -8.90 12.38 -14.28
CA VAL A 122 -9.06 11.05 -13.67
C VAL A 122 -10.53 10.79 -13.35
N ARG A 123 -11.06 9.70 -13.90
CA ARG A 123 -12.39 9.18 -13.55
C ARG A 123 -12.36 7.74 -13.04
N THR A 124 -11.24 7.05 -13.23
CA THR A 124 -11.03 5.69 -12.75
C THR A 124 -9.90 5.69 -11.74
N ILE A 125 -10.15 5.12 -10.58
CA ILE A 125 -9.17 4.96 -9.50
C ILE A 125 -8.99 3.47 -9.24
N ILE A 126 -7.74 3.03 -9.17
CA ILE A 126 -7.37 1.68 -8.85
C ILE A 126 -6.72 1.70 -7.46
N THR A 127 -7.11 0.74 -6.63
CA THR A 127 -6.63 0.55 -5.27
C THR A 127 -6.34 -0.93 -5.04
N PHE A 128 -5.69 -1.26 -3.92
CA PHE A 128 -5.41 -2.64 -3.52
C PHE A 128 -5.85 -2.89 -2.08
N ASP A 129 -6.98 -3.59 -1.89
CA ASP A 129 -7.66 -3.65 -0.58
C ASP A 129 -7.96 -2.24 -0.01
N GLY A 130 -8.12 -1.26 -0.91
CA GLY A 130 -8.11 0.17 -0.57
C GLY A 130 -9.45 0.70 -0.07
N ARG A 131 -10.34 -0.15 0.46
CA ARG A 131 -11.59 0.34 1.08
C ARG A 131 -11.28 1.35 2.19
N ARG A 132 -10.22 1.09 2.97
CA ARG A 132 -9.78 2.01 4.03
C ARG A 132 -9.16 3.28 3.44
N ASP A 133 -8.39 3.15 2.38
CA ASP A 133 -7.74 4.27 1.69
C ASP A 133 -8.77 5.26 1.15
N ILE A 134 -9.79 4.76 0.44
CA ILE A 134 -10.93 5.56 -0.03
C ILE A 134 -11.66 6.20 1.14
N PHE A 135 -11.99 5.43 2.18
CA PHE A 135 -12.68 5.94 3.37
C PHE A 135 -11.90 7.07 4.05
N LEU A 136 -10.58 6.95 4.20
CA LEU A 136 -9.75 7.99 4.79
C LEU A 136 -9.73 9.25 3.94
N CYS A 137 -9.69 9.13 2.60
CA CYS A 137 -9.83 10.26 1.70
C CYS A 137 -11.22 10.90 1.79
N GLU A 138 -12.30 10.12 1.86
CA GLU A 138 -13.66 10.63 2.05
C GLU A 138 -13.82 11.42 3.34
N ARG A 139 -13.19 10.97 4.44
CA ARG A 139 -13.15 11.71 5.71
C ARG A 139 -12.47 13.08 5.61
N THR A 140 -11.67 13.33 4.58
CA THR A 140 -11.12 14.66 4.30
C THR A 140 -12.08 15.56 3.51
N GLY A 141 -13.23 15.03 3.10
CA GLY A 141 -14.26 15.73 2.34
C GLY A 141 -14.11 15.61 0.81
N VAL A 142 -13.38 14.60 0.32
CA VAL A 142 -13.36 14.21 -1.09
C VAL A 142 -14.58 13.36 -1.39
N ASN A 143 -15.22 13.56 -2.54
CA ASN A 143 -16.37 12.79 -2.98
C ASN A 143 -15.96 11.91 -4.17
N PHE A 144 -16.04 10.59 -4.00
CA PHE A 144 -15.74 9.60 -5.04
C PHE A 144 -16.97 9.07 -5.77
N GLY A 145 -18.19 9.55 -5.47
CA GLY A 145 -19.44 9.01 -6.03
C GLY A 145 -19.60 9.13 -7.55
N ARG A 146 -18.74 9.89 -8.23
CA ARG A 146 -18.67 9.99 -9.70
C ARG A 146 -17.44 9.30 -10.30
N MET A 147 -16.66 8.62 -9.48
CA MET A 147 -15.45 7.90 -9.89
C MET A 147 -15.73 6.41 -9.97
N HIS A 148 -15.12 5.75 -10.94
CA HIS A 148 -15.10 4.31 -11.04
C HIS A 148 -13.93 3.78 -10.21
N ILE A 149 -14.22 3.10 -9.10
CA ILE A 149 -13.20 2.54 -8.21
C ILE A 149 -13.03 1.06 -8.52
N ILE A 150 -11.82 0.67 -8.87
CA ILE A 150 -11.40 -0.72 -9.07
C ILE A 150 -10.55 -1.13 -7.86
N ASP A 151 -10.91 -2.25 -7.25
CA ASP A 151 -10.13 -2.87 -6.17
C ASP A 151 -9.47 -4.13 -6.72
N LEU A 152 -8.19 -4.02 -7.06
CA LEU A 152 -7.47 -5.07 -7.76
C LEU A 152 -7.36 -6.35 -6.90
N GLN A 153 -7.32 -6.23 -5.58
CA GLN A 153 -7.30 -7.39 -4.69
C GLN A 153 -8.61 -8.19 -4.81
N LYS A 154 -9.75 -7.53 -4.97
CA LYS A 154 -11.04 -8.23 -5.18
C LYS A 154 -11.11 -8.93 -6.53
N GLU A 155 -10.58 -8.31 -7.58
CA GLU A 155 -10.52 -8.94 -8.91
C GLU A 155 -9.64 -10.20 -8.86
N LEU A 156 -8.41 -10.07 -8.35
CA LEU A 156 -7.50 -11.19 -8.20
C LEU A 156 -8.08 -12.31 -7.32
N ASN A 157 -8.72 -11.97 -6.20
CA ASN A 157 -9.30 -12.97 -5.31
C ASN A 157 -10.46 -13.73 -5.96
N ARG A 158 -11.27 -13.09 -6.81
CA ARG A 158 -12.37 -13.79 -7.52
C ARG A 158 -11.87 -14.89 -8.45
N GLU A 159 -10.70 -14.73 -9.03
CA GLU A 159 -10.16 -15.69 -10.01
C GLU A 159 -9.19 -16.70 -9.39
N THR A 160 -8.53 -16.35 -8.30
CA THR A 160 -7.50 -17.21 -7.67
C THR A 160 -7.93 -17.84 -6.36
N ASP A 161 -9.05 -17.38 -5.78
CA ASP A 161 -9.46 -17.67 -4.40
C ASP A 161 -8.36 -17.37 -3.36
N TYR A 162 -7.48 -16.41 -3.67
CA TYR A 162 -6.33 -16.07 -2.83
C TYR A 162 -6.26 -14.57 -2.51
N LEU A 163 -5.94 -14.24 -1.26
CA LEU A 163 -5.65 -12.88 -0.81
C LEU A 163 -4.15 -12.61 -0.91
N PHE A 164 -3.76 -11.84 -1.92
CA PHE A 164 -2.36 -11.51 -2.16
C PHE A 164 -1.90 -10.37 -1.25
N SER A 165 -0.59 -10.33 -1.02
CA SER A 165 0.06 -9.10 -0.58
C SER A 165 0.76 -8.47 -1.77
N LEU A 166 0.93 -7.15 -1.77
CA LEU A 166 1.69 -6.46 -2.80
C LEU A 166 3.12 -7.00 -2.92
N ASN A 167 3.70 -7.48 -1.81
CA ASN A 167 5.01 -8.14 -1.81
C ASN A 167 5.02 -9.44 -2.62
N LYS A 168 3.99 -10.31 -2.49
CA LYS A 168 3.86 -11.51 -3.33
C LYS A 168 3.65 -11.15 -4.80
N LEU A 169 2.76 -10.19 -5.07
CA LEU A 169 2.50 -9.74 -6.43
C LEU A 169 3.76 -9.18 -7.11
N SER A 170 4.55 -8.42 -6.36
CA SER A 170 5.86 -7.95 -6.83
C SER A 170 6.80 -9.09 -7.23
N LYS A 171 6.72 -10.25 -6.57
CA LYS A 171 7.50 -11.45 -6.94
C LYS A 171 6.92 -12.13 -8.18
N ILE A 172 5.60 -12.25 -8.28
CA ILE A 172 4.89 -12.83 -9.43
C ILE A 172 5.29 -12.09 -10.72
N ILE A 173 5.18 -10.75 -10.70
CA ILE A 173 5.51 -9.92 -11.86
C ILE A 173 6.99 -9.57 -11.97
N ASN A 174 7.82 -10.06 -11.03
CA ASN A 174 9.24 -9.76 -10.99
C ASN A 174 9.51 -8.25 -11.09
N PHE A 175 8.84 -7.47 -10.25
CA PHE A 175 8.91 -6.01 -10.25
C PHE A 175 10.34 -5.52 -9.98
N ARG A 176 10.83 -4.62 -10.83
CA ARG A 176 12.15 -3.98 -10.69
C ARG A 176 12.06 -2.50 -11.04
N ILE A 177 12.92 -1.71 -10.39
CA ILE A 177 13.20 -0.32 -10.79
C ILE A 177 14.65 -0.30 -11.22
N ASP A 178 14.90 0.04 -12.49
CA ASP A 178 16.25 0.18 -13.05
C ASP A 178 16.44 1.62 -13.53
N GLY A 179 17.09 2.43 -12.69
CA GLY A 179 17.26 3.86 -12.91
C GLY A 179 15.92 4.59 -13.05
N SER A 180 15.56 4.91 -14.29
CA SER A 180 14.32 5.62 -14.66
C SER A 180 13.30 4.70 -15.34
N TYR A 181 13.41 3.39 -15.20
CA TYR A 181 12.48 2.42 -15.78
C TYR A 181 11.78 1.60 -14.70
N LEU A 182 10.45 1.48 -14.82
CA LEU A 182 9.69 0.43 -14.14
C LEU A 182 9.64 -0.80 -15.03
N ARG A 183 10.00 -1.94 -14.45
CA ARG A 183 10.05 -3.21 -15.17
C ARG A 183 9.29 -4.29 -14.44
N SER A 184 8.76 -5.19 -15.24
CA SER A 184 8.11 -6.44 -14.84
C SER A 184 8.58 -7.55 -15.77
N ASN A 185 7.87 -8.68 -15.84
CA ASN A 185 8.25 -9.76 -16.74
C ASN A 185 8.06 -9.37 -18.21
N ASN A 186 6.93 -8.72 -18.50
CA ASN A 186 6.50 -8.46 -19.88
C ASN A 186 6.43 -6.97 -20.22
N LEU A 187 6.41 -6.10 -19.21
CA LEU A 187 6.23 -4.66 -19.40
C LEU A 187 7.42 -3.84 -18.89
N GLU A 188 7.75 -2.79 -19.65
CA GLU A 188 8.70 -1.74 -19.29
C GLU A 188 8.08 -0.37 -19.55
N TYR A 189 8.17 0.53 -18.57
CA TYR A 189 7.75 1.92 -18.72
C TYR A 189 8.83 2.89 -18.25
N TRP A 190 9.06 3.92 -19.05
CA TRP A 190 9.94 5.02 -18.67
C TRP A 190 9.26 5.96 -17.68
N LEU A 191 10.01 6.39 -16.68
CA LEU A 191 9.67 7.42 -15.72
C LEU A 191 10.56 8.63 -15.93
N HIS A 192 9.98 9.82 -15.84
CA HIS A 192 10.80 11.02 -15.74
C HIS A 192 11.73 10.92 -14.51
N PRO A 193 13.02 11.29 -14.59
CA PRO A 193 13.98 11.11 -13.49
C PRO A 193 13.55 11.74 -12.16
N ILE A 194 12.82 12.86 -12.22
CA ILE A 194 12.24 13.51 -11.02
C ILE A 194 11.18 12.62 -10.36
N ALA A 195 10.35 11.93 -11.16
CA ALA A 195 9.36 10.99 -10.66
C ALA A 195 10.03 9.74 -10.09
N ALA A 196 11.06 9.21 -10.77
CA ALA A 196 11.82 8.05 -10.29
C ALA A 196 12.44 8.28 -8.89
N LYS A 197 12.92 9.49 -8.59
CA LYS A 197 13.45 9.85 -7.26
C LYS A 197 12.43 9.79 -6.12
N GLN A 198 11.12 9.80 -6.42
CA GLN A 198 10.06 9.66 -5.43
C GLN A 198 9.81 8.19 -5.03
N LEU A 199 10.25 7.23 -5.85
CA LEU A 199 10.02 5.80 -5.65
C LEU A 199 11.03 5.20 -4.66
N ARG A 200 10.81 5.47 -3.38
CA ARG A 200 11.62 4.92 -2.29
C ARG A 200 10.92 3.72 -1.67
N PRO A 201 11.63 2.61 -1.37
CA PRO A 201 11.02 1.47 -0.69
C PRO A 201 10.24 1.91 0.55
N MET A 202 9.05 1.30 0.74
CA MET A 202 8.07 1.62 1.80
C MET A 202 7.35 2.97 1.68
N SER A 203 7.55 3.76 0.61
CA SER A 203 6.74 4.96 0.36
C SER A 203 5.43 4.62 -0.39
N ALA A 204 4.41 5.49 -0.26
CA ALA A 204 3.19 5.35 -1.05
C ALA A 204 3.44 5.39 -2.57
N PRO A 205 4.31 6.29 -3.12
CA PRO A 205 4.64 6.26 -4.54
C PRO A 205 5.24 4.94 -5.03
N TYR A 206 6.11 4.32 -4.22
CA TYR A 206 6.70 3.02 -4.56
C TYR A 206 5.63 1.94 -4.65
N ASP A 207 4.68 1.93 -3.72
CA ASP A 207 3.59 0.95 -3.71
C ASP A 207 2.60 1.19 -4.85
N ALA A 208 2.30 2.46 -5.17
CA ALA A 208 1.51 2.81 -6.34
C ALA A 208 2.17 2.36 -7.66
N ALA A 209 3.50 2.49 -7.78
CA ALA A 209 4.24 2.01 -8.95
C ALA A 209 4.22 0.49 -9.08
N ARG A 210 4.39 -0.22 -7.95
CA ARG A 210 4.23 -1.69 -7.91
C ARG A 210 2.85 -2.09 -8.37
N LEU A 211 1.82 -1.42 -7.85
CA LEU A 211 0.43 -1.72 -8.17
C LEU A 211 0.06 -1.39 -9.63
N LEU A 212 0.62 -0.34 -10.22
CA LEU A 212 0.49 -0.09 -11.66
C LEU A 212 1.03 -1.27 -12.47
N MET A 213 2.26 -1.72 -12.18
CA MET A 213 2.87 -2.82 -12.93
C MET A 213 2.08 -4.11 -12.75
N VAL A 214 1.58 -4.40 -11.54
CA VAL A 214 0.73 -5.56 -11.28
C VAL A 214 -0.58 -5.47 -12.06
N HIS A 215 -1.25 -4.32 -12.04
CA HIS A 215 -2.48 -4.11 -12.78
C HIS A 215 -2.28 -4.34 -14.28
N ASN A 216 -1.25 -3.73 -14.88
CA ASN A 216 -1.03 -3.84 -16.32
C ASN A 216 -0.57 -5.24 -16.71
N GLU A 217 0.29 -5.91 -15.93
CA GLU A 217 0.63 -7.32 -16.18
C GLU A 217 -0.62 -8.22 -16.15
N TYR A 218 -1.47 -8.05 -15.12
CA TYR A 218 -2.70 -8.82 -14.97
C TYR A 218 -3.71 -8.60 -16.12
N ARG A 219 -3.73 -7.40 -16.72
CA ARG A 219 -4.66 -7.04 -17.81
C ARG A 219 -4.11 -7.31 -19.21
N GLU A 220 -2.83 -7.01 -19.44
CA GLU A 220 -2.19 -7.09 -20.77
C GLU A 220 -1.53 -8.46 -21.01
N HIS A 221 -1.10 -9.16 -19.95
CA HIS A 221 -0.40 -10.46 -20.00
C HIS A 221 -1.01 -11.47 -19.03
N HIS A 222 -2.35 -11.56 -19.04
CA HIS A 222 -3.15 -12.29 -18.08
C HIS A 222 -2.71 -13.75 -17.87
N ASP A 223 -2.57 -14.53 -18.94
CA ASP A 223 -2.25 -15.97 -18.85
C ASP A 223 -0.88 -16.21 -18.20
N ASP A 224 0.14 -15.42 -18.59
CA ASP A 224 1.48 -15.50 -18.00
C ASP A 224 1.47 -15.06 -16.53
N PHE A 225 0.72 -13.99 -16.21
CA PHE A 225 0.51 -13.56 -14.83
C PHE A 225 -0.12 -14.68 -13.98
N MET A 226 -1.19 -15.31 -14.46
CA MET A 226 -1.92 -16.35 -13.74
C MET A 226 -1.07 -17.62 -13.57
N MET A 227 -0.33 -18.03 -14.60
CA MET A 227 0.62 -19.13 -14.52
C MET A 227 1.68 -18.86 -13.43
N LYS A 228 2.29 -17.67 -13.42
CA LYS A 228 3.31 -17.30 -12.42
C LYS A 228 2.73 -17.19 -11.01
N ALA A 229 1.49 -16.70 -10.88
CA ALA A 229 0.77 -16.66 -9.62
C ALA A 229 0.57 -18.08 -9.08
N ALA A 230 0.05 -19.01 -9.88
CA ALA A 230 -0.14 -20.41 -9.51
C ALA A 230 1.19 -21.08 -9.11
N LEU A 231 2.27 -20.86 -9.87
CA LEU A 231 3.61 -21.36 -9.54
C LEU A 231 4.10 -20.85 -8.18
N LEU A 232 3.89 -19.58 -7.86
CA LEU A 232 4.27 -19.02 -6.56
C LEU A 232 3.42 -19.64 -5.43
N LEU A 233 2.11 -19.77 -5.62
CA LEU A 233 1.22 -20.38 -4.64
C LEU A 233 1.58 -21.84 -4.35
N ASN A 234 1.89 -22.62 -5.38
CA ASN A 234 2.37 -23.99 -5.23
C ASN A 234 3.68 -24.05 -4.42
N LYS A 235 4.65 -23.16 -4.72
CA LYS A 235 5.89 -23.08 -3.92
C LYS A 235 5.62 -22.76 -2.45
N LEU A 236 4.69 -21.86 -2.18
CA LEU A 236 4.29 -21.51 -0.81
C LEU A 236 3.61 -22.68 -0.08
N GLN A 237 2.78 -23.45 -0.78
CA GLN A 237 2.15 -24.64 -0.21
C GLN A 237 3.20 -25.71 0.12
N MET A 238 4.10 -26.02 -0.82
CA MET A 238 5.18 -26.98 -0.58
C MET A 238 6.12 -26.56 0.56
N ALA A 239 6.39 -25.25 0.70
CA ALA A 239 7.19 -24.75 1.81
C ALA A 239 6.48 -24.95 3.15
N LYS A 240 5.16 -24.72 3.23
CA LYS A 240 4.37 -24.99 4.45
C LYS A 240 4.37 -26.46 4.82
N GLU A 241 4.21 -27.35 3.86
CA GLU A 241 4.22 -28.81 4.09
C GLU A 241 5.57 -29.30 4.62
N LYS A 242 6.69 -28.76 4.10
CA LYS A 242 8.04 -29.08 4.60
C LYS A 242 8.31 -28.59 6.03
N HIS A 243 7.63 -27.54 6.46
CA HIS A 243 7.75 -26.96 7.79
C HIS A 243 6.61 -27.36 8.74
N ALA A 244 5.70 -28.24 8.32
CA ALA A 244 4.69 -28.79 9.20
C ALA A 244 5.35 -29.78 10.18
N PRO A 245 5.11 -29.66 11.50
CA PRO A 245 5.58 -30.66 12.44
C PRO A 245 4.95 -32.02 12.09
N ALA A 246 5.73 -33.10 12.22
CA ALA A 246 5.25 -34.45 11.96
C ALA A 246 3.97 -34.74 12.78
N PRO A 247 2.96 -35.43 12.22
CA PRO A 247 1.76 -35.77 12.95
C PRO A 247 2.13 -36.68 14.14
N GLY A 248 2.08 -36.15 15.35
CA GLY A 248 2.42 -36.91 16.57
C GLY A 248 2.96 -36.12 17.77
N GLN A 249 3.25 -34.82 17.66
CA GLN A 249 3.65 -34.00 18.82
C GLN A 249 2.58 -32.97 19.16
N THR A 250 1.54 -33.38 19.89
CA THR A 250 0.63 -32.46 20.58
C THR A 250 0.44 -32.91 22.02
N LYS A 251 0.87 -32.02 22.93
CA LYS A 251 0.51 -31.85 24.35
C LYS A 251 0.91 -32.94 25.35
N LYS A 252 2.09 -32.77 25.95
CA LYS A 252 2.35 -33.06 27.37
C LYS A 252 3.27 -31.97 27.94
N SER A 253 2.69 -30.91 28.49
CA SER A 253 3.32 -30.06 29.52
C SER A 253 2.40 -28.89 29.87
N GLU A 254 1.25 -29.17 30.47
CA GLU A 254 0.53 -28.24 31.34
C GLU A 254 -0.10 -29.08 32.45
N GLU A 255 0.74 -29.46 33.41
CA GLU A 255 0.36 -29.85 34.78
C GLU A 255 1.65 -29.75 35.63
N GLN A 256 1.55 -29.06 36.78
CA GLN A 256 2.60 -28.72 37.77
C GLN A 256 3.37 -27.41 37.42
N GLU A 257 3.33 -26.30 38.18
CA GLU A 257 2.91 -25.97 39.56
C GLU A 257 2.20 -24.60 39.58
#